data_AF-A0A661IGE8-F1
#
_entry.id   AF-A0A661IGE8-F1
#
_cell.length_a   1.000
_cell.length_b   1.000
_cell.length_c   1.000
_cell.angle_alpha   90.00
_cell.angle_beta   90.00
_cell.angle_gamma   90.00
#
_symmetry.space_group_name_H-M   'P 1'
#
loop_
_entity.id
_entity.type
_entity.pdbx_description
1 polymer ?
#
loop_
_entity_poly.entity_id
_entity_poly.type
_entity_poly.pdbx_seq_one_letter_code
_entity_poly.pdbx_strand_id
1 'polypeptide(L)'
;IFNMFFTLIRATLVGDLVKYVTKIYIDNHQAVFDGSFNSALLEYDKNSKYFKAIEILQDISLKHIYQNSEVQELELQGYTIINGLLNIYKPLLELSFDDFEKLLQEKKIECFISMRLIKRLSSKQIVAYQNDMKSLDIELKEKYELMEYYYRVRLIIDYISGMTDDFALHEYQTLLAIS
;
A
#
# COMPACT_ATOMS: atom_id res chain seq x y z
N ILE A 1 -21.52 19.18 -24.73
CA ILE A 1 -21.89 20.15 -23.66
C ILE A 1 -21.46 19.64 -22.29
N PHE A 2 -21.85 18.42 -21.86
CA PHE A 2 -21.44 17.81 -20.58
C PHE A 2 -19.91 17.65 -20.40
N ASN A 3 -19.19 17.08 -21.38
CA ASN A 3 -17.73 16.97 -21.31
C ASN A 3 -17.01 18.33 -21.30
N MET A 4 -17.62 19.36 -21.90
CA MET A 4 -17.07 20.71 -21.93
C MET A 4 -17.22 21.39 -20.56
N PHE A 5 -18.32 21.13 -19.84
CA PHE A 5 -18.53 21.60 -18.47
C PHE A 5 -17.42 21.12 -17.51
N PHE A 6 -17.15 19.81 -17.47
CA PHE A 6 -16.07 19.28 -16.61
C PHE A 6 -14.69 19.77 -17.03
N THR A 7 -14.44 19.87 -18.34
CA THR A 7 -13.16 20.36 -18.85
C THR A 7 -12.90 21.80 -18.41
N LEU A 8 -13.91 22.67 -18.54
CA LEU A 8 -13.80 24.08 -18.16
C LEU A 8 -13.69 24.24 -16.65
N ILE A 9 -14.54 23.57 -15.86
CA ILE A 9 -14.47 23.62 -14.39
C ILE A 9 -13.13 23.13 -13.88
N ARG A 10 -12.62 22.01 -14.40
CA ARG A 10 -11.31 21.50 -14.00
C ARG A 10 -10.22 22.52 -14.33
N ALA A 11 -10.20 23.07 -15.53
CA ALA A 11 -9.17 24.02 -15.94
C ALA A 11 -9.18 25.31 -15.08
N THR A 12 -10.36 25.87 -14.81
CA THR A 12 -10.49 27.08 -13.99
C THR A 12 -10.16 26.81 -12.53
N LEU A 13 -10.76 25.76 -11.94
CA LEU A 13 -10.56 25.41 -10.54
C LEU A 13 -9.10 25.05 -10.25
N VAL A 14 -8.47 24.21 -11.09
CA VAL A 14 -7.05 23.87 -10.92
C VAL A 14 -6.18 25.11 -11.03
N GLY A 15 -6.43 25.98 -12.02
CA GLY A 15 -5.66 27.23 -12.17
C GLY A 15 -5.76 28.13 -10.94
N ASP A 16 -6.94 28.24 -10.36
CA ASP A 16 -7.17 29.03 -9.16
C ASP A 16 -6.55 28.41 -7.89
N LEU A 17 -6.68 27.09 -7.72
CA LEU A 17 -6.06 26.34 -6.63
C LEU A 17 -4.54 26.43 -6.66
N VAL A 18 -3.92 26.30 -7.85
CA VAL A 18 -2.47 26.41 -8.04
C VAL A 18 -1.95 27.78 -7.60
N LYS A 19 -2.65 28.86 -7.97
CA LYS A 19 -2.29 30.22 -7.54
C LYS A 19 -2.39 30.37 -6.01
N TYR A 20 -3.45 29.81 -5.43
CA TYR A 20 -3.67 29.86 -3.99
C TYR A 20 -2.59 29.11 -3.19
N VAL A 21 -2.29 27.85 -3.55
CA VAL A 21 -1.25 27.06 -2.85
C VAL A 21 0.14 27.66 -3.05
N THR A 22 0.43 28.22 -4.23
CA THR A 22 1.69 28.93 -4.49
C THR A 22 1.85 30.12 -3.56
N LYS A 23 0.78 30.89 -3.35
CA LYS A 23 0.80 32.01 -2.41
C LYS A 23 1.08 31.54 -0.98
N ILE A 24 0.34 30.53 -0.50
CA ILE A 24 0.54 29.99 0.85
C ILE A 24 1.96 29.47 1.04
N TYR A 25 2.52 28.77 0.04
CA TYR A 25 3.89 28.29 0.08
C TYR A 25 4.90 29.44 0.20
N ILE A 26 4.77 30.50 -0.62
CA ILE A 26 5.68 31.66 -0.58
C ILE A 26 5.57 32.37 0.77
N ASP A 27 4.34 32.62 1.24
CA ASP A 27 4.07 33.32 2.50
C ASP A 27 4.60 32.55 3.72
N ASN A 28 4.71 31.21 3.63
CA ASN A 28 5.14 30.33 4.72
C ASN A 28 6.43 29.55 4.38
N HIS A 29 7.23 30.04 3.44
CA HIS A 29 8.35 29.28 2.87
C HIS A 29 9.31 28.74 3.93
N GLN A 30 9.65 29.57 4.92
CA GLN A 30 10.58 29.19 5.99
C GLN A 30 10.05 28.01 6.82
N ALA A 31 8.77 28.05 7.21
CA ALA A 31 8.16 26.97 7.99
C ALA A 31 8.09 25.65 7.20
N VAL A 32 7.82 25.73 5.88
CA VAL A 32 7.82 24.56 5.01
C VAL A 32 9.24 23.99 4.85
N PHE A 33 10.24 24.86 4.66
CA PHE A 33 11.64 24.47 4.52
C PHE A 33 12.18 23.81 5.79
N ASP A 34 11.85 24.36 6.95
CA ASP A 34 12.27 23.84 8.26
C ASP A 34 11.47 22.59 8.69
N GLY A 35 10.47 22.16 7.92
CA GLY A 35 9.60 21.03 8.25
C GLY A 35 8.66 21.27 9.44
N SER A 36 8.46 22.53 9.83
CA SER A 36 7.61 22.92 10.96
C SER A 36 6.18 23.31 10.54
N PHE A 37 5.89 23.27 9.24
CA PHE A 37 4.56 23.56 8.69
C PHE A 37 3.59 22.40 8.93
N ASN A 38 2.78 22.51 9.98
CA ASN A 38 1.89 21.44 10.48
C ASN A 38 0.53 21.33 9.75
N SER A 39 0.47 21.66 8.47
CA SER A 39 -0.76 21.60 7.68
C SER A 39 -0.47 21.26 6.22
N ALA A 40 -1.45 20.72 5.49
CA ALA A 40 -1.41 20.75 4.03
C ALA A 40 -1.62 22.19 3.53
N LEU A 41 -1.00 22.55 2.38
CA LEU A 41 -1.09 23.90 1.81
C LEU A 41 -2.53 24.31 1.49
N LEU A 42 -3.36 23.38 1.03
CA LEU A 42 -4.77 23.65 0.72
C LEU A 42 -5.63 23.84 1.98
N GLU A 43 -5.21 23.28 3.12
CA GLU A 43 -5.97 23.26 4.37
C GLU A 43 -5.52 24.32 5.37
N TYR A 44 -4.46 25.06 5.03
CA TYR A 44 -3.85 26.06 5.91
C TYR A 44 -4.84 27.16 6.34
N ASP A 45 -5.67 27.65 5.41
CA ASP A 45 -6.80 28.54 5.72
C ASP A 45 -8.13 27.85 5.41
N LYS A 46 -8.73 27.27 6.45
CA LYS A 46 -10.04 26.59 6.38
C LYS A 46 -11.20 27.53 6.06
N ASN A 47 -11.04 28.85 6.21
CA ASN A 47 -12.08 29.81 5.86
C ASN A 47 -12.06 30.18 4.38
N SER A 48 -10.97 29.88 3.69
CA SER A 48 -10.77 30.15 2.27
C SER A 48 -11.84 29.50 1.42
N LYS A 49 -12.30 30.25 0.40
CA LYS A 49 -13.22 29.74 -0.63
C LYS A 49 -12.64 28.53 -1.38
N TYR A 50 -11.31 28.42 -1.45
CA TYR A 50 -10.61 27.34 -2.14
C TYR A 50 -10.68 26.03 -1.36
N PHE A 51 -10.46 26.09 -0.05
CA PHE A 51 -10.62 24.94 0.85
C PHE A 51 -12.07 24.45 0.83
N LYS A 52 -13.04 25.37 1.01
CA LYS A 52 -14.47 25.06 0.95
C LYS A 52 -14.89 24.43 -0.38
N ALA A 53 -14.32 24.88 -1.50
CA ALA A 53 -14.61 24.30 -2.81
C ALA A 53 -14.13 22.83 -2.91
N ILE A 54 -12.97 22.50 -2.33
CA ILE A 54 -12.48 21.12 -2.25
C ILE A 54 -13.37 20.28 -1.33
N GLU A 55 -13.75 20.78 -0.15
CA GLU A 55 -14.67 20.07 0.75
C GLU A 55 -16.00 19.75 0.05
N ILE A 56 -16.60 20.71 -0.64
CA ILE A 56 -17.85 20.48 -1.38
C ILE A 56 -17.69 19.37 -2.42
N LEU A 57 -16.56 19.35 -3.15
CA LEU A 57 -16.29 18.29 -4.14
C LEU A 57 -16.08 16.93 -3.49
N GLN A 58 -15.42 16.89 -2.33
CA GLN A 58 -15.25 15.67 -1.54
C GLN A 58 -16.60 15.16 -1.03
N ASP A 59 -17.44 16.03 -0.47
CA ASP A 59 -18.78 15.68 0.02
C ASP A 59 -19.69 15.13 -1.09
N ILE A 60 -19.67 15.77 -2.27
CA ILE A 60 -20.41 15.29 -3.44
C ILE A 60 -19.89 13.90 -3.85
N SER A 61 -18.57 13.71 -3.86
CA SER A 61 -17.96 12.42 -4.21
C SER A 61 -18.32 11.33 -3.21
N LEU A 62 -18.27 11.61 -1.91
CA LEU A 62 -18.70 10.70 -0.84
C LEU A 62 -20.16 10.31 -0.99
N LYS A 63 -21.05 11.28 -1.23
CA LYS A 63 -22.49 11.05 -1.31
C LYS A 63 -22.93 10.34 -2.59
N HIS A 64 -22.24 10.54 -3.71
CA HIS A 64 -22.75 10.13 -5.01
C HIS A 64 -21.85 9.14 -5.78
N ILE A 65 -20.56 9.04 -5.44
CA ILE A 65 -19.61 8.14 -6.10
C ILE A 65 -19.28 6.97 -5.18
N TYR A 66 -18.76 7.24 -3.97
CA TYR A 66 -18.34 6.19 -3.04
C TYR A 66 -19.51 5.43 -2.38
N GLN A 67 -20.70 6.01 -2.35
CA GLN A 67 -21.93 5.33 -1.90
C GLN A 67 -22.57 4.44 -2.97
N ASN A 68 -22.01 4.38 -4.18
CA ASN A 68 -22.52 3.50 -5.23
C ASN A 68 -22.24 2.03 -4.86
N SER A 69 -23.24 1.16 -5.04
CA SER A 69 -23.14 -0.28 -4.75
C SER A 69 -22.02 -0.97 -5.51
N GLU A 70 -21.74 -0.57 -6.76
CA GLU A 70 -20.65 -1.14 -7.57
C GLU A 70 -19.28 -0.82 -6.95
N VAL A 71 -19.10 0.42 -6.44
CA VAL A 71 -17.85 0.82 -5.77
C VAL A 71 -17.68 0.05 -4.46
N GLN A 72 -18.73 -0.05 -3.66
CA GLN A 72 -18.70 -0.80 -2.41
C GLN A 72 -18.45 -2.29 -2.62
N GLU A 73 -19.04 -2.88 -3.67
CA GLU A 73 -18.81 -4.27 -4.03
C GLU A 73 -17.34 -4.50 -4.42
N LEU A 74 -16.75 -3.62 -5.22
CA LEU A 74 -15.33 -3.67 -5.56
C LEU A 74 -14.43 -3.55 -4.32
N GLU A 75 -14.75 -2.66 -3.37
CA GLU A 75 -14.01 -2.52 -2.11
C GLU A 75 -14.10 -3.79 -1.25
N LEU A 76 -15.28 -4.41 -1.15
CA LEU A 76 -15.49 -5.66 -0.42
C LEU A 76 -14.77 -6.85 -1.07
N GLN A 77 -14.78 -6.91 -2.40
CA GLN A 77 -14.01 -7.89 -3.16
C GLN A 77 -12.52 -7.72 -2.90
N GLY A 78 -12.00 -6.49 -2.99
CA GLY A 78 -10.61 -6.16 -2.67
C GLY A 78 -10.22 -6.59 -1.26
N TYR A 79 -11.03 -6.24 -0.26
CA TYR A 79 -10.81 -6.67 1.13
C TYR A 79 -10.75 -8.20 1.27
N THR A 80 -11.67 -8.91 0.61
CA THR A 80 -11.72 -10.38 0.66
C THR A 80 -10.49 -11.00 0.02
N ILE A 81 -10.08 -10.51 -1.15
CA ILE A 81 -8.90 -10.98 -1.89
C ILE A 81 -7.63 -10.80 -1.06
N ILE A 82 -7.40 -9.61 -0.51
CA ILE A 82 -6.20 -9.31 0.27
C ILE A 82 -6.11 -10.17 1.53
N ASN A 83 -7.21 -10.28 2.29
CA ASN A 83 -7.24 -11.16 3.47
C ASN A 83 -7.06 -12.64 3.09
N GLY A 84 -7.67 -13.06 1.98
CA GLY A 84 -7.51 -14.39 1.42
C GLY A 84 -6.06 -14.72 1.09
N LEU A 85 -5.37 -13.82 0.37
CA LEU A 85 -3.95 -13.96 0.05
C LEU A 85 -3.09 -14.01 1.31
N LEU A 86 -3.30 -13.12 2.28
CA LEU A 86 -2.57 -13.14 3.55
C LEU A 86 -2.72 -14.48 4.28
N ASN A 87 -3.95 -15.04 4.30
CA ASN A 87 -4.20 -16.36 4.89
C ASN A 87 -3.52 -17.49 4.12
N ILE A 88 -3.50 -17.43 2.79
CA ILE A 88 -2.83 -18.43 1.94
C ILE A 88 -1.30 -18.43 2.18
N TYR A 89 -0.69 -17.26 2.38
CA TYR A 89 0.74 -17.11 2.63
C TYR A 89 1.15 -17.29 4.10
N LYS A 90 0.18 -17.39 5.03
CA LYS A 90 0.40 -17.64 6.46
C LYS A 90 1.35 -18.82 6.78
N PRO A 91 1.33 -19.96 6.06
CA PRO A 91 2.25 -21.07 6.31
C PRO A 91 3.74 -20.70 6.20
N LEU A 92 4.10 -19.63 5.49
CA LEU A 92 5.49 -19.12 5.47
C LEU A 92 5.86 -18.42 6.78
N LEU A 93 4.90 -17.78 7.44
CA LEU A 93 5.10 -17.12 8.73
C LEU A 93 5.12 -18.10 9.90
N GLU A 94 4.45 -19.24 9.76
CA GLU A 94 4.41 -20.28 10.81
C GLU A 94 5.66 -21.17 10.86
N LEU A 95 6.57 -21.03 9.88
CA LEU A 95 7.85 -21.75 9.89
C LEU A 95 8.78 -21.26 11.00
N SER A 96 9.58 -22.17 11.54
CA SER A 96 10.74 -21.80 12.34
C SER A 96 11.73 -20.97 11.52
N PHE A 97 12.61 -20.21 12.19
CA PHE A 97 13.74 -19.54 11.53
C PHE A 97 14.56 -20.53 10.69
N ASP A 98 14.96 -21.66 11.28
CA ASP A 98 15.79 -22.67 10.61
C ASP A 98 15.12 -23.25 9.36
N ASP A 99 13.80 -23.49 9.40
CA ASP A 99 13.09 -24.04 8.25
C ASP A 99 12.86 -23.01 7.16
N PHE A 100 12.61 -21.74 7.51
CA PHE A 100 12.53 -20.67 6.53
C PHE A 100 13.88 -20.41 5.87
N GLU A 101 14.98 -20.47 6.61
CA GLU A 101 16.33 -20.36 6.05
C GLU A 101 16.64 -21.53 5.10
N LYS A 102 16.33 -22.77 5.49
CA LYS A 102 16.45 -23.94 4.61
C LYS A 102 15.63 -23.75 3.34
N LEU A 103 14.42 -23.23 3.46
CA LEU A 103 13.50 -22.99 2.35
C LEU A 103 14.10 -22.03 1.31
N LEU A 104 14.74 -20.94 1.78
CA LEU A 104 15.44 -19.98 0.91
C LEU A 104 16.67 -20.58 0.21
N GLN A 105 17.29 -21.60 0.80
CA GLN A 105 18.42 -22.34 0.23
C GLN A 105 17.97 -23.51 -0.67
N GLU A 106 16.69 -23.57 -1.04
CA GLU A 106 16.06 -24.66 -1.80
C GLU A 106 16.20 -26.05 -1.15
N LYS A 107 16.45 -26.10 0.16
CA LYS A 107 16.51 -27.36 0.91
C LYS A 107 15.10 -27.85 1.23
N LYS A 108 14.97 -29.17 1.38
CA LYS A 108 13.70 -29.80 1.72
C LYS A 108 13.31 -29.51 3.16
N ILE A 109 12.06 -29.11 3.36
CA ILE A 109 11.40 -28.98 4.68
C ILE A 109 10.18 -29.90 4.73
N GLU A 110 9.62 -30.13 5.91
CA GLU A 110 8.43 -30.99 6.08
C GLU A 110 7.17 -30.35 5.46
N CYS A 111 7.02 -29.03 5.57
CA CYS A 111 5.86 -28.32 5.04
C CYS A 111 5.93 -28.18 3.50
N PHE A 112 5.30 -29.12 2.80
CA PHE A 112 5.25 -29.15 1.34
C PHE A 112 4.63 -27.88 0.73
N ILE A 113 3.60 -27.31 1.37
CA ILE A 113 2.90 -26.12 0.85
C ILE A 113 3.86 -24.92 0.84
N SER A 114 4.60 -24.68 1.92
CA SER A 114 5.58 -23.59 2.00
C SER A 114 6.66 -23.68 0.92
N MET A 115 7.10 -24.89 0.55
CA MET A 115 8.04 -25.12 -0.58
C MET A 115 7.52 -24.68 -1.94
N ARG A 116 6.19 -24.63 -2.12
CA ARG A 116 5.56 -24.16 -3.36
C ARG A 116 5.25 -22.67 -3.29
N LEU A 117 4.75 -22.19 -2.15
CA LEU A 117 4.42 -20.78 -1.93
C LEU A 117 5.63 -19.86 -2.06
N ILE A 118 6.79 -20.25 -1.51
CA ILE A 118 8.01 -19.43 -1.59
C ILE A 118 8.43 -19.15 -3.04
N LYS A 119 8.16 -20.08 -3.95
CA LYS A 119 8.50 -19.96 -5.39
C LYS A 119 7.58 -19.00 -6.14
N ARG A 120 6.45 -18.61 -5.54
CA ARG A 120 5.53 -17.61 -6.09
C ARG A 120 5.91 -16.19 -5.70
N LEU A 121 6.65 -16.01 -4.60
CA LEU A 121 7.15 -14.70 -4.19
C LEU A 121 8.11 -14.13 -5.24
N SER A 122 8.13 -12.80 -5.36
CA SER A 122 9.05 -12.13 -6.26
C SER A 122 10.50 -12.33 -5.82
N SER A 123 11.37 -12.75 -6.74
CA SER A 123 12.81 -12.85 -6.50
C SER A 123 13.43 -11.55 -5.99
N LYS A 124 12.91 -10.39 -6.46
CA LYS A 124 13.34 -9.07 -6.00
C LYS A 124 13.09 -8.86 -4.50
N GLN A 125 11.95 -9.31 -3.99
CA GLN A 125 11.59 -9.14 -2.59
C GLN A 125 12.35 -10.13 -1.70
N ILE A 126 12.58 -11.36 -2.18
CA ILE A 126 13.46 -12.31 -1.50
C ILE A 126 14.88 -11.73 -1.37
N VAL A 127 15.40 -11.11 -2.43
CA VAL A 127 16.72 -10.43 -2.39
C VAL A 127 16.71 -9.24 -1.41
N ALA A 128 15.63 -8.45 -1.37
CA ALA A 128 15.50 -7.34 -0.42
C ALA A 128 15.53 -7.85 1.04
N TYR A 129 14.75 -8.88 1.34
CA TYR A 129 14.76 -9.56 2.64
C TYR A 129 16.17 -10.06 3.01
N GLN A 130 16.87 -10.72 2.09
CA GLN A 130 18.22 -11.23 2.34
C GLN A 130 19.23 -10.10 2.59
N ASN A 131 19.09 -8.96 1.92
CA ASN A 131 19.95 -7.80 2.13
C ASN A 131 19.69 -7.15 3.50
N ASP A 132 18.42 -7.02 3.89
CA ASP A 132 18.03 -6.53 5.21
C ASP A 132 18.63 -7.43 6.31
N MET A 133 18.53 -8.76 6.15
CA MET A 133 19.16 -9.75 7.06
C MET A 133 20.69 -9.62 7.15
N LYS A 134 21.37 -9.44 6.03
CA LYS A 134 22.84 -9.29 6.01
C LYS A 134 23.32 -7.98 6.63
N SER A 135 22.47 -6.96 6.68
CA SER A 135 22.78 -5.66 7.28
C SER A 135 22.68 -5.66 8.81
N LEU A 136 22.12 -6.72 9.40
CA LEU A 136 21.98 -6.84 10.84
C LEU A 136 23.31 -7.20 11.50
N ASP A 137 23.77 -6.31 12.37
CA ASP A 137 24.87 -6.56 13.31
C ASP A 137 24.26 -6.84 14.70
N ILE A 138 23.74 -8.05 14.89
CA ILE A 138 23.06 -8.47 16.13
C ILE A 138 23.64 -9.81 16.59
N GLU A 139 24.42 -9.78 17.66
CA GLU A 139 25.02 -10.98 18.27
C GLU A 139 24.01 -11.79 19.11
N LEU A 140 23.00 -11.13 19.68
CA LEU A 140 21.99 -11.80 20.51
C LEU A 140 20.99 -12.56 19.63
N LYS A 141 21.07 -13.89 19.67
CA LYS A 141 20.23 -14.80 18.87
C LYS A 141 18.73 -14.49 18.93
N GLU A 142 18.16 -14.28 20.12
CA GLU A 142 16.74 -13.97 20.28
C GLU A 142 16.32 -12.70 19.54
N LYS A 143 17.16 -11.67 19.59
CA LYS A 143 16.91 -10.40 18.89
C LYS A 143 17.09 -10.56 17.38
N TYR A 144 18.03 -11.39 16.95
CA TYR A 144 18.22 -11.72 15.53
C TYR A 144 16.99 -12.44 14.96
N GLU A 145 16.48 -13.47 15.63
CA GLU A 145 15.28 -14.20 15.22
C GLU A 145 14.03 -13.32 15.21
N LEU A 146 13.87 -12.42 16.20
CA LEU A 146 12.78 -11.45 16.21
C LEU A 146 12.84 -10.49 15.01
N MET A 147 14.03 -9.99 14.68
CA MET A 147 14.22 -9.13 13.51
C MET A 147 13.95 -9.92 12.23
N GLU A 148 14.43 -11.16 12.13
CA GLU A 148 14.13 -12.01 10.99
C GLU A 148 12.63 -12.17 10.77
N TYR A 149 11.87 -12.47 11.83
CA TYR A 149 10.42 -12.58 11.75
C TYR A 149 9.77 -11.28 11.25
N TYR A 150 10.22 -10.12 11.74
CA TYR A 150 9.77 -8.82 11.25
C TYR A 150 10.00 -8.65 9.75
N TYR A 151 11.20 -8.95 9.25
CA TYR A 151 11.49 -8.84 7.83
C TYR A 151 10.77 -9.91 6.99
N ARG A 152 10.48 -11.09 7.56
CA ARG A 152 9.68 -12.12 6.91
C ARG A 152 8.22 -11.68 6.74
N VAL A 153 7.65 -11.05 7.77
CA VAL A 153 6.31 -10.42 7.67
C VAL A 153 6.33 -9.32 6.62
N ARG A 154 7.35 -8.46 6.62
CA ARG A 154 7.53 -7.40 5.63
C ARG A 154 7.64 -7.95 4.20
N LEU A 155 8.38 -9.04 3.99
CA LEU A 155 8.49 -9.72 2.69
C LEU A 155 7.10 -10.09 2.13
N ILE A 156 6.23 -10.67 2.95
CA ILE A 156 4.88 -11.07 2.52
C ILE A 156 4.00 -9.83 2.27
N ILE A 157 4.07 -8.82 3.13
CA ILE A 157 3.34 -7.56 2.95
C ILE A 157 3.77 -6.89 1.64
N ASP A 158 5.07 -6.72 1.42
CA ASP A 158 5.63 -6.10 0.22
C ASP A 158 5.23 -6.87 -1.05
N TYR A 159 5.14 -8.21 -0.97
CA TYR A 159 4.65 -9.06 -2.06
C TYR A 159 3.19 -8.76 -2.40
N ILE A 160 2.31 -8.81 -1.41
CA ILE A 160 0.87 -8.62 -1.60
C ILE A 160 0.55 -7.17 -1.99
N SER A 161 1.17 -6.17 -1.34
CA SER A 161 0.97 -4.75 -1.69
C SER A 161 1.57 -4.36 -3.04
N GLY A 162 2.51 -5.16 -3.54
CA GLY A 162 3.12 -4.96 -4.86
C GLY A 162 2.29 -5.52 -6.02
N MET A 163 1.17 -6.19 -5.75
CA MET A 163 0.28 -6.74 -6.76
C MET A 163 -0.60 -5.66 -7.39
N THR A 164 -0.92 -5.81 -8.68
CA THR A 164 -2.04 -5.10 -9.29
C THR A 164 -3.36 -5.79 -8.94
N ASP A 165 -4.48 -5.08 -9.03
CA ASP A 165 -5.81 -5.64 -8.72
C ASP A 165 -6.10 -6.92 -9.53
N ASP A 166 -5.83 -6.91 -10.83
CA ASP A 166 -6.01 -8.08 -11.72
C ASP A 166 -5.13 -9.26 -11.29
N PHE A 167 -3.87 -8.99 -10.92
CA PHE A 167 -2.95 -10.04 -10.51
C PHE A 167 -3.35 -10.62 -9.15
N ALA A 168 -3.72 -9.78 -8.18
CA ALA A 168 -4.17 -10.22 -6.86
C ALA A 168 -5.44 -11.10 -6.96
N LEU A 169 -6.41 -10.69 -7.79
CA LEU A 169 -7.60 -11.49 -8.07
C LEU A 169 -7.25 -12.84 -8.70
N HIS A 170 -6.43 -12.83 -9.75
CA HIS A 170 -6.02 -14.05 -10.45
C HIS A 170 -5.27 -15.02 -9.53
N GLU A 171 -4.33 -14.50 -8.73
CA GLU A 171 -3.55 -15.25 -7.76
C GLU A 171 -4.46 -15.89 -6.71
N TYR A 172 -5.40 -15.12 -6.16
CA TYR A 172 -6.36 -15.59 -5.17
C TYR A 172 -7.25 -16.71 -5.72
N GLN A 173 -7.83 -16.54 -6.91
CA GLN A 173 -8.65 -17.55 -7.56
C GLN A 173 -7.86 -18.82 -7.89
N THR A 174 -6.63 -18.66 -8.39
CA THR A 174 -5.73 -19.77 -8.73
C THR A 174 -5.40 -20.61 -7.50
N LEU A 175 -5.06 -19.96 -6.38
CA LEU A 175 -4.67 -20.66 -5.15
C LEU A 175 -5.86 -21.27 -4.41
N LEU A 176 -7.08 -20.78 -4.64
CA LEU A 176 -8.32 -21.40 -4.14
C LEU A 176 -8.94 -22.43 -5.10
N ALA A 177 -8.37 -22.62 -6.29
CA ALA A 177 -8.91 -23.50 -7.33
C ALA A 177 -10.36 -23.16 -7.77
N ILE A 178 -10.65 -21.87 -7.92
CA ILE A 178 -11.98 -21.36 -8.35
C ILE A 178 -11.88 -20.71 -9.75
N SER A 179 -11.03 -21.25 -10.62
CA SER A 179 -10.83 -20.74 -11.99
C SER A 179 -12.01 -21.04 -12.92
#